data_AF-A0A5E4GIH9-F1
#
_entry.id   AF-A0A5E4GIH9-F1
#
_cell.length_a   1.000
_cell.length_b   1.000
_cell.length_c   1.000
_cell.angle_alpha   90.00
_cell.angle_beta   90.00
_cell.angle_gamma   90.00
#
_symmetry.space_group_name_H-M   'P 1'
#
loop_
_entity.id
_entity.type
_entity.pdbx_description
1 polymer ?
#
loop_
_entity_poly.entity_id
_entity_poly.type
_entity_poly.pdbx_seq_one_letter_code
_entity_poly.pdbx_strand_id
1 'polypeptide(L)'
;CVLSTSQDMPVLDSATQSPLPVDPDFQPETLCVVLPLPAVNLHPMTTRSKNGISKRKAYSASVQPVDSFQVEPSSFKVASTSLAWRSAMREEIEALHAQGTWDLVPIPPHKNLVGCKWVYRIKKNADGSIARHKARLVAKGFSQEEGIDYSETFSPVVKPTTVRLVLALAAQFNWPLRQLDVKNAFLHGILQEEVYMTQPQGFESKLHPSDFVCRLRKSLYGLKQAPRAWNERFTSFLPSLGFQASLADPSLFVQQSSLGTVILLLYVDDIILTGSHSSLLPSVIAALTQEFDMKDLGQLNYFLGLQISYQSTGLFVSQTKYIKELLDKVDLQDSKPCATPCLPYHRLLKDDGKPYSHPKQYRSIVGALQYLTFTRPDIAFSVNQ
;
A
#
# COMPACT_ATOMS: atom_id res chain seq x y z
N CYS A 1 -12.14 -37.49 3.74
CA CYS A 1 -13.04 -37.79 2.61
C CYS A 1 -12.29 -37.64 1.31
N VAL A 2 -11.87 -38.78 0.76
CA VAL A 2 -11.28 -38.94 -0.57
C VAL A 2 -12.42 -39.02 -1.57
N LEU A 3 -12.35 -38.31 -2.70
CA LEU A 3 -12.80 -38.85 -3.99
C LEU A 3 -11.97 -38.24 -5.12
N SER A 4 -11.25 -39.14 -5.79
CA SER A 4 -10.57 -39.03 -7.06
C SER A 4 -11.53 -39.28 -8.23
N THR A 5 -11.29 -38.64 -9.37
CA THR A 5 -11.41 -39.29 -10.69
C THR A 5 -10.42 -38.65 -11.68
N SER A 6 -9.48 -39.47 -12.12
CA SER A 6 -8.76 -39.44 -13.41
C SER A 6 -9.76 -39.58 -14.57
N GLN A 7 -9.49 -39.34 -15.86
CA GLN A 7 -8.26 -39.36 -16.66
C GLN A 7 -8.61 -38.78 -18.06
N ASP A 8 -7.61 -38.23 -18.76
CA ASP A 8 -7.32 -38.40 -20.21
C ASP A 8 -6.91 -37.11 -20.94
N MET A 9 -5.62 -37.10 -21.30
CA MET A 9 -4.97 -36.22 -22.27
C MET A 9 -5.17 -36.76 -23.69
N PRO A 10 -5.10 -35.89 -24.70
CA PRO A 10 -4.14 -36.16 -25.76
C PRO A 10 -3.27 -34.96 -26.16
N VAL A 11 -2.23 -35.33 -26.89
CA VAL A 11 -0.99 -34.63 -27.25
C VAL A 11 -1.10 -33.93 -28.62
N LEU A 12 -0.36 -32.81 -28.76
CA LEU A 12 0.14 -32.07 -29.95
C LEU A 12 -0.73 -31.97 -31.22
N ASP A 13 -0.93 -30.74 -31.72
CA ASP A 13 -0.37 -30.41 -33.04
C ASP A 13 -0.23 -28.90 -33.36
N SER A 14 0.64 -28.65 -34.32
CA SER A 14 1.25 -27.40 -34.80
C SER A 14 0.33 -26.19 -35.07
N ALA A 15 0.84 -25.00 -34.74
CA ALA A 15 0.29 -23.71 -35.10
C ALA A 15 0.33 -23.47 -36.63
N THR A 16 -0.85 -23.40 -37.25
CA THR A 16 -1.06 -22.80 -38.57
C THR A 16 -1.91 -21.54 -38.41
N GLN A 17 -1.36 -20.40 -38.85
CA GLN A 17 -2.07 -19.13 -38.94
C GLN A 17 -3.27 -19.29 -39.89
N SER A 18 -4.47 -18.97 -39.42
CA SER A 18 -5.65 -18.78 -40.27
C SER A 18 -6.01 -17.29 -40.30
N PRO A 19 -6.17 -16.66 -41.47
CA PRO A 19 -6.61 -15.27 -41.57
C PRO A 19 -8.10 -15.14 -41.27
N LEU A 20 -8.49 -14.02 -40.67
CA LEU A 20 -9.89 -13.65 -40.44
C LEU A 20 -10.65 -13.55 -41.78
N PRO A 21 -11.95 -13.88 -41.82
CA PRO A 21 -12.73 -13.84 -43.05
C PRO A 21 -12.95 -12.38 -43.50
N VAL A 22 -12.71 -12.13 -44.78
CA VAL A 22 -13.01 -10.86 -45.44
C VAL A 22 -14.46 -10.94 -45.93
N ASP A 23 -15.28 -9.97 -45.52
CA ASP A 23 -16.68 -9.83 -45.96
C ASP A 23 -16.71 -9.47 -47.47
N PRO A 24 -17.25 -10.33 -48.35
CA PRO A 24 -17.19 -10.14 -49.80
C PRO A 24 -18.07 -9.00 -50.33
N ASP A 25 -18.93 -8.39 -49.49
CA ASP A 25 -19.84 -7.32 -49.92
C ASP A 25 -19.39 -5.90 -49.52
N PHE A 26 -18.21 -5.74 -48.92
CA PHE A 26 -17.70 -4.41 -48.56
C PHE A 26 -17.07 -3.70 -49.76
N GLN A 27 -17.87 -2.94 -50.51
CA GLN A 27 -17.38 -1.99 -51.51
C GLN A 27 -17.20 -0.59 -50.86
N PRO A 28 -15.97 -0.10 -50.63
CA PRO A 28 -15.75 1.20 -50.01
C PRO A 28 -16.15 2.40 -50.89
N GLU A 29 -16.44 2.17 -52.18
CA GLU A 29 -16.77 3.21 -53.16
C GLU A 29 -18.26 3.62 -53.14
N THR A 30 -19.15 2.85 -52.49
CA THR A 30 -20.59 3.17 -52.41
C THR A 30 -20.99 4.04 -51.22
N LEU A 31 -20.05 4.44 -50.35
CA LEU A 31 -20.31 5.33 -49.21
C LEU A 31 -20.28 6.81 -49.63
N CYS A 32 -21.19 7.24 -50.50
CA CYS A 32 -21.48 8.66 -50.66
C CYS A 32 -22.37 9.14 -49.50
N VAL A 33 -21.76 9.75 -48.49
CA VAL A 33 -22.49 10.50 -47.47
C VAL A 33 -22.99 11.79 -48.10
N VAL A 34 -24.25 11.78 -48.56
CA VAL A 34 -24.95 13.02 -48.95
C VAL A 34 -25.34 13.74 -47.66
N LEU A 35 -24.57 14.75 -47.28
CA LEU A 35 -24.94 15.66 -46.20
C LEU A 35 -26.14 16.50 -46.67
N PRO A 36 -27.26 16.55 -45.93
CA PRO A 36 -28.36 17.43 -46.28
C PRO A 36 -27.88 18.88 -46.27
N LEU A 37 -28.26 19.64 -47.31
CA LEU A 37 -27.99 21.07 -47.37
C LEU A 37 -28.60 21.76 -46.13
N PRO A 38 -27.87 22.68 -45.48
CA PRO A 38 -28.35 23.32 -44.26
C PRO A 38 -29.64 24.10 -44.54
N ALA A 39 -30.67 23.88 -43.71
CA ALA A 39 -31.92 24.62 -43.80
C ALA A 39 -31.66 26.13 -43.67
N VAL A 40 -32.11 26.92 -44.65
CA VAL A 40 -31.96 28.37 -44.64
C VAL A 40 -32.90 28.96 -43.59
N ASN A 41 -32.33 29.52 -42.52
CA ASN A 41 -33.09 30.14 -41.44
C ASN A 41 -33.63 31.52 -41.89
N LEU A 42 -34.92 31.59 -42.22
CA LEU A 42 -35.63 32.80 -42.68
C LEU A 42 -36.05 33.75 -41.54
N HIS A 43 -35.63 33.51 -40.30
CA HIS A 43 -36.06 34.35 -39.16
C HIS A 43 -35.38 35.74 -39.20
N PRO A 44 -36.11 36.85 -38.98
CA PRO A 44 -35.60 38.23 -39.13
C PRO A 44 -34.55 38.65 -38.08
N MET A 45 -34.29 37.82 -37.07
CA MET A 45 -33.33 38.12 -36.00
C MET A 45 -31.90 37.80 -36.47
N THR A 46 -31.03 38.81 -36.50
CA THR A 46 -29.63 38.68 -36.94
C THR A 46 -28.75 38.19 -35.78
N THR A 47 -28.52 36.89 -35.70
CA THR A 47 -27.59 36.29 -34.72
C THR A 47 -26.12 36.38 -35.19
N ARG A 48 -25.15 36.34 -34.27
CA ARG A 48 -23.70 36.36 -34.59
C ARG A 48 -23.27 35.34 -35.67
N SER A 49 -23.93 34.18 -35.74
CA SER A 49 -23.67 33.18 -36.79
C SER A 49 -24.09 33.63 -38.20
N LYS A 50 -25.17 34.43 -38.34
CA LYS A 50 -25.64 34.97 -39.63
C LYS A 50 -24.65 35.97 -40.25
N ASN A 51 -23.86 36.67 -39.42
CA ASN A 51 -22.81 37.57 -39.88
C ASN A 51 -21.43 36.89 -40.01
N GLY A 52 -21.36 35.55 -39.99
CA GLY A 52 -20.11 34.81 -40.14
C GLY A 52 -19.13 34.97 -38.96
N ILE A 53 -19.56 35.52 -37.82
CA ILE A 53 -18.70 35.76 -36.67
C ILE A 53 -18.59 34.48 -35.83
N SER A 54 -17.70 33.58 -36.24
CA SER A 54 -17.29 32.42 -35.44
C SER A 54 -16.02 32.76 -34.66
N LYS A 55 -16.14 33.03 -33.35
CA LYS A 55 -14.96 33.00 -32.47
C LYS A 55 -14.69 31.55 -32.09
N ARG A 56 -13.75 30.90 -32.78
CA ARG A 56 -13.23 29.59 -32.35
C ARG A 56 -12.66 29.78 -30.94
N LYS A 57 -13.19 29.10 -29.93
CA LYS A 57 -12.53 29.03 -28.62
C LYS A 57 -11.21 28.30 -28.83
N ALA A 58 -10.11 29.04 -28.86
CA ALA A 58 -8.78 28.47 -28.84
C ALA A 58 -8.55 27.93 -27.41
N TYR A 59 -8.72 26.63 -27.24
CA TYR A 59 -8.22 25.97 -26.04
C TYR A 59 -6.72 25.79 -26.24
N SER A 60 -5.94 26.73 -25.71
CA SER A 60 -4.51 26.50 -25.52
C SER A 60 -4.36 25.49 -24.39
N ALA A 61 -4.27 24.20 -24.73
CA ALA A 61 -3.70 23.23 -23.83
C ALA A 61 -2.21 23.57 -23.73
N SER A 62 -1.81 24.28 -22.68
CA SER A 62 -0.40 24.32 -22.30
C SER A 62 -0.04 22.92 -21.86
N VAL A 63 0.63 22.15 -22.73
CA VAL A 63 1.51 21.08 -22.26
C VAL A 63 2.67 21.83 -21.61
N GLN A 64 2.47 22.25 -20.36
CA GLN A 64 3.61 22.52 -19.48
C GLN A 64 4.43 21.23 -19.53
N PRO A 65 5.71 21.26 -19.93
CA PRO A 65 6.58 20.12 -19.70
C PRO A 65 6.52 19.88 -18.20
N VAL A 66 5.81 18.82 -17.78
CA VAL A 66 5.81 18.43 -16.38
C VAL A 66 7.27 18.17 -16.07
N ASP A 67 7.86 18.99 -15.20
CA ASP A 67 9.24 18.84 -14.79
C ASP A 67 9.46 17.37 -14.45
N SER A 68 10.32 16.69 -15.22
CA SER A 68 10.55 15.24 -15.11
C SER A 68 11.00 14.81 -13.71
N PHE A 69 11.36 15.78 -12.86
CA PHE A 69 11.70 15.64 -11.45
C PHE A 69 10.49 15.47 -10.51
N GLN A 70 9.27 15.79 -10.94
CA GLN A 70 8.07 15.74 -10.08
C GLN A 70 7.20 14.49 -10.30
N VAL A 71 7.55 13.65 -11.28
CA VAL A 71 6.80 12.43 -11.61
C VAL A 71 7.56 11.21 -11.11
N GLU A 72 6.84 10.29 -10.47
CA GLU A 72 7.41 9.01 -10.04
C GLU A 72 7.73 8.16 -11.28
N PRO A 73 8.98 7.74 -11.50
CA PRO A 73 9.35 6.98 -12.68
C PRO A 73 8.74 5.58 -12.62
N SER A 74 8.25 5.11 -13.77
CA SER A 74 7.63 3.78 -13.89
C SER A 74 8.65 2.65 -14.13
N SER A 75 9.89 2.99 -14.47
CA SER A 75 10.94 2.01 -14.77
C SER A 75 12.33 2.51 -14.37
N PHE A 76 13.25 1.56 -14.17
CA PHE A 76 14.65 1.85 -13.90
C PHE A 76 15.30 2.70 -15.01
N LYS A 77 14.99 2.42 -16.28
CA LYS A 77 15.55 3.16 -17.41
C LYS A 77 15.29 4.67 -17.29
N VAL A 78 14.07 5.05 -16.92
CA VAL A 78 13.69 6.46 -16.71
C VAL A 78 14.31 7.01 -15.41
N ALA A 79 14.31 6.22 -14.33
CA ALA A 79 14.89 6.66 -13.06
C ALA A 79 16.41 6.90 -13.15
N SER A 80 17.13 6.05 -13.90
CA SER A 80 18.59 6.08 -14.03
C SER A 80 19.14 7.32 -14.74
N THR A 81 18.30 8.08 -15.45
CA THR A 81 18.73 9.35 -16.07
C THR A 81 18.77 10.50 -15.07
N SER A 82 18.03 10.40 -13.96
CA SER A 82 17.95 11.42 -12.92
C SER A 82 18.95 11.17 -11.80
N LEU A 83 19.76 12.19 -11.47
CA LEU A 83 20.73 12.10 -10.38
C LEU A 83 20.06 11.83 -9.02
N ALA A 84 18.89 12.44 -8.77
CA ALA A 84 18.17 12.29 -7.51
C ALA A 84 17.70 10.84 -7.28
N TRP A 85 17.18 10.19 -8.33
CA TRP A 85 16.76 8.79 -8.25
C TRP A 85 17.96 7.82 -8.16
N ARG A 86 19.09 8.14 -8.82
CA ARG A 86 20.33 7.36 -8.66
C ARG A 86 20.88 7.42 -7.23
N SER A 87 20.84 8.60 -6.59
CA SER A 87 21.21 8.75 -5.17
C SER A 87 20.31 7.88 -4.29
N ALA A 88 18.99 7.99 -4.48
CA ALA A 88 18.04 7.20 -3.71
C ALA A 88 18.21 5.68 -3.88
N MET A 89 18.54 5.20 -5.10
CA MET A 89 18.85 3.78 -5.33
C MET A 89 20.14 3.36 -4.64
N ARG A 90 21.18 4.22 -4.67
CA ARG A 90 22.46 3.94 -4.01
C ARG A 90 22.27 3.84 -2.49
N GLU A 91 21.58 4.79 -1.89
CA GLU A 91 21.27 4.78 -0.45
C GLU A 91 20.55 3.49 -0.03
N GLU A 92 19.60 3.01 -0.84
CA GLU A 92 18.91 1.73 -0.59
C GLU A 92 19.88 0.53 -0.66
N ILE A 93 20.74 0.44 -1.69
CA ILE A 93 21.72 -0.65 -1.81
C ILE A 93 22.74 -0.62 -0.68
N GLU A 94 23.22 0.56 -0.30
CA GLU A 94 24.14 0.73 0.83
C GLU A 94 23.50 0.27 2.14
N ALA A 95 22.24 0.60 2.39
CA ALA A 95 21.49 0.10 3.54
C ALA A 95 21.35 -1.43 3.52
N LEU A 96 21.09 -2.02 2.36
CA LEU A 96 20.98 -3.47 2.18
C LEU A 96 22.31 -4.19 2.44
N HIS A 97 23.42 -3.63 1.96
CA HIS A 97 24.75 -4.16 2.22
C HIS A 97 25.18 -3.99 3.68
N ALA A 98 24.92 -2.82 4.30
CA ALA A 98 25.22 -2.57 5.70
C ALA A 98 24.47 -3.56 6.63
N GLN A 99 23.26 -3.95 6.25
CA GLN A 99 22.49 -4.98 6.96
C GLN A 99 22.93 -6.41 6.64
N GLY A 100 23.86 -6.65 5.72
CA GLY A 100 24.24 -8.00 5.30
C GLY A 100 23.07 -8.79 4.71
N THR A 101 22.23 -8.12 3.91
CA THR A 101 20.96 -8.68 3.43
C THR A 101 21.14 -9.91 2.56
N TRP A 102 22.24 -9.99 1.79
CA TRP A 102 22.54 -11.13 0.93
C TRP A 102 24.04 -11.36 0.79
N ASP A 103 24.38 -12.60 0.42
CA ASP A 103 25.69 -12.99 -0.06
C ASP A 103 25.63 -13.16 -1.58
N LEU A 104 26.67 -12.75 -2.30
CA LEU A 104 26.79 -13.01 -3.73
C LEU A 104 27.38 -14.42 -3.93
N VAL A 105 26.63 -15.31 -4.60
CA VAL A 105 27.01 -16.72 -4.81
C VAL A 105 26.80 -17.15 -6.26
N PRO A 106 27.52 -18.16 -6.78
CA PRO A 106 27.26 -18.72 -8.10
C PRO A 106 25.81 -19.20 -8.20
N ILE A 107 25.23 -19.13 -9.41
CA ILE A 107 23.86 -19.62 -9.64
C ILE A 107 23.74 -21.09 -9.22
N PRO A 108 22.89 -21.41 -8.23
CA PRO A 108 22.67 -22.79 -7.82
C PRO A 108 21.87 -23.55 -8.89
N PRO A 109 22.21 -24.83 -9.15
CA PRO A 109 21.42 -25.65 -10.06
C PRO A 109 20.05 -25.97 -9.46
N HIS A 110 19.01 -25.96 -10.29
CA HIS A 110 17.64 -26.40 -9.95
C HIS A 110 16.95 -25.65 -8.79
N LYS A 111 17.36 -24.40 -8.49
CA LYS A 111 16.65 -23.53 -7.53
C LYS A 111 15.84 -22.46 -8.26
N ASN A 112 14.72 -22.07 -7.68
CA ASN A 112 13.93 -20.95 -8.18
C ASN A 112 14.72 -19.65 -7.98
N LEU A 113 14.67 -18.77 -8.98
CA LEU A 113 15.37 -17.48 -8.96
C LEU A 113 14.36 -16.35 -8.95
N VAL A 114 14.22 -15.71 -7.79
CA VAL A 114 13.29 -14.62 -7.59
C VAL A 114 13.81 -13.36 -8.26
N GLY A 115 13.05 -12.80 -9.20
CA GLY A 115 13.41 -11.51 -9.79
C GLY A 115 13.26 -10.35 -8.79
N CYS A 116 13.83 -9.20 -9.07
CA CYS A 116 13.60 -7.97 -8.30
C CYS A 116 13.16 -6.80 -9.18
N LYS A 117 12.63 -5.74 -8.56
CA LYS A 117 12.28 -4.49 -9.23
C LYS A 117 12.46 -3.29 -8.31
N TRP A 118 12.67 -2.13 -8.92
CA TRP A 118 12.69 -0.86 -8.21
C TRP A 118 11.28 -0.28 -8.08
N VAL A 119 10.96 0.24 -6.90
CA VAL A 119 9.75 1.02 -6.63
C VAL A 119 10.15 2.42 -6.18
N TYR A 120 9.63 3.43 -6.89
CA TYR A 120 9.98 4.82 -6.67
C TYR A 120 8.81 5.58 -6.05
N ARG A 121 9.09 6.40 -5.04
CA ARG A 121 8.11 7.27 -4.39
C ARG A 121 8.69 8.64 -4.10
N ILE A 122 7.91 9.68 -4.39
CA ILE A 122 8.23 11.06 -3.98
C ILE A 122 7.56 11.30 -2.64
N LYS A 123 8.34 11.65 -1.62
CA LYS A 123 7.81 12.13 -0.34
C LYS A 123 7.72 13.65 -0.41
N LYS A 124 6.56 14.19 -0.09
CA LYS A 124 6.30 15.64 -0.07
C LYS A 124 6.18 16.15 1.36
N ASN A 125 6.58 17.40 1.56
CA ASN A 125 6.33 18.17 2.77
C ASN A 125 4.86 18.64 2.82
N ALA A 126 4.45 19.20 3.95
CA ALA A 126 3.09 19.72 4.14
C ALA A 126 2.74 20.87 3.18
N ASP A 127 3.73 21.64 2.74
CA ASP A 127 3.60 22.72 1.74
C ASP A 127 3.53 22.20 0.29
N GLY A 128 3.63 20.89 0.08
CA GLY A 128 3.63 20.25 -1.24
C GLY A 128 5.01 20.17 -1.92
N SER A 129 6.07 20.75 -1.33
CA SER A 129 7.44 20.65 -1.83
C SER A 129 7.99 19.22 -1.70
N ILE A 130 8.98 18.86 -2.52
CA ILE A 130 9.61 17.53 -2.46
C ILE A 130 10.51 17.46 -1.21
N ALA A 131 10.14 16.59 -0.27
CA ALA A 131 10.93 16.30 0.92
C ALA A 131 12.10 15.36 0.60
N ARG A 132 11.82 14.27 -0.15
CA ARG A 132 12.85 13.31 -0.59
C ARG A 132 12.35 12.41 -1.72
N HIS A 133 13.30 11.93 -2.51
CA HIS A 133 13.12 10.81 -3.43
C HIS A 133 13.39 9.50 -2.68
N LYS A 134 12.49 8.54 -2.75
CA LYS A 134 12.66 7.22 -2.11
C LYS A 134 12.60 6.12 -3.17
N ALA A 135 13.71 5.41 -3.35
CA ALA A 135 13.73 4.16 -4.09
C ALA A 135 13.67 2.99 -3.10
N ARG A 136 13.02 1.89 -3.49
CA ARG A 136 13.05 0.63 -2.75
C ARG A 136 13.33 -0.52 -3.69
N LEU A 137 14.18 -1.44 -3.26
CA LEU A 137 14.35 -2.70 -3.96
C LEU A 137 13.29 -3.69 -3.45
N VAL A 138 12.50 -4.25 -4.37
CA VAL A 138 11.39 -5.14 -4.05
C VAL A 138 11.56 -6.44 -4.81
N ALA A 139 11.61 -7.55 -4.09
CA ALA A 139 11.57 -8.89 -4.65
C ALA A 139 10.21 -9.16 -5.31
N LYS A 140 10.23 -9.90 -6.42
CA LYS A 140 9.03 -10.33 -7.15
C LYS A 140 8.46 -11.59 -6.49
N GLY A 141 8.03 -11.51 -5.23
CA GLY A 141 7.59 -12.68 -4.47
C GLY A 141 6.36 -13.41 -5.02
N PHE A 142 5.65 -12.86 -6.01
CA PHE A 142 4.65 -13.61 -6.77
C PHE A 142 5.23 -14.79 -7.55
N SER A 143 6.55 -14.78 -7.82
CA SER A 143 7.29 -15.90 -8.42
C SER A 143 7.71 -16.97 -7.42
N GLN A 144 7.48 -16.75 -6.10
CA GLN A 144 7.82 -17.74 -5.08
C GLN A 144 6.76 -18.85 -4.99
N GLU A 145 7.24 -20.07 -4.80
CA GLU A 145 6.44 -21.29 -4.66
C GLU A 145 6.40 -21.76 -3.19
N GLU A 146 5.19 -22.07 -2.72
CA GLU A 146 4.97 -22.62 -1.37
C GLU A 146 5.56 -24.03 -1.26
N GLY A 147 6.21 -24.33 -0.15
CA GLY A 147 6.93 -25.60 0.07
C GLY A 147 8.32 -25.64 -0.57
N ILE A 148 8.70 -24.65 -1.38
CA ILE A 148 10.04 -24.51 -1.97
C ILE A 148 10.73 -23.26 -1.41
N ASP A 149 10.14 -22.08 -1.64
CA ASP A 149 10.75 -20.78 -1.29
C ASP A 149 10.29 -20.24 0.06
N TYR A 150 9.15 -20.73 0.56
CA TYR A 150 8.59 -20.39 1.86
C TYR A 150 7.66 -21.49 2.35
N SER A 151 7.53 -21.59 3.67
CA SER A 151 6.58 -22.51 4.33
C SER A 151 5.35 -21.77 4.85
N GLU A 152 5.56 -20.68 5.60
CA GLU A 152 4.50 -19.93 6.23
C GLU A 152 4.69 -18.42 6.01
N THR A 153 3.59 -17.68 5.83
CA THR A 153 3.64 -16.25 5.50
C THR A 153 2.86 -15.37 6.48
N PHE A 154 2.10 -15.99 7.38
CA PHE A 154 1.22 -15.26 8.27
C PHE A 154 2.03 -14.40 9.26
N SER A 155 1.65 -13.12 9.36
CA SER A 155 2.13 -12.19 10.38
C SER A 155 0.93 -11.54 11.03
N PRO A 156 0.84 -11.50 12.37
CA PRO A 156 -0.25 -10.83 13.07
C PRO A 156 -0.17 -9.31 12.88
N VAL A 157 -1.32 -8.67 12.98
CA VAL A 157 -1.48 -7.21 13.06
C VAL A 157 -2.40 -6.86 14.22
N VAL A 158 -2.14 -5.74 14.88
CA VAL A 158 -2.94 -5.32 16.03
C VAL A 158 -4.40 -5.12 15.65
N LYS A 159 -5.30 -5.65 16.48
CA LYS A 159 -6.73 -5.55 16.25
C LYS A 159 -7.21 -4.11 16.50
N PRO A 160 -8.14 -3.62 15.67
CA PRO A 160 -8.88 -2.40 15.91
C PRO A 160 -9.39 -2.24 17.37
N THR A 161 -9.99 -3.29 17.93
CA THR A 161 -10.50 -3.28 19.31
C THR A 161 -9.41 -3.03 20.35
N THR A 162 -8.23 -3.62 20.14
CA THR A 162 -7.07 -3.47 21.03
C THR A 162 -6.54 -2.05 21.00
N VAL A 163 -6.43 -1.44 19.81
CA VAL A 163 -6.03 -0.03 19.68
C VAL A 163 -7.00 0.88 20.44
N ARG A 164 -8.32 0.69 20.29
CA ARG A 164 -9.33 1.47 21.02
C ARG A 164 -9.21 1.30 22.53
N LEU A 165 -8.99 0.07 23.00
CA LEU A 165 -8.82 -0.21 24.43
C LEU A 165 -7.59 0.51 25.00
N VAL A 166 -6.44 0.44 24.32
CA VAL A 166 -5.21 1.10 24.77
C VAL A 166 -5.36 2.63 24.77
N LEU A 167 -5.99 3.21 23.74
CA LEU A 167 -6.30 4.65 23.72
C LEU A 167 -7.24 5.05 24.85
N ALA A 168 -8.26 4.23 25.16
CA ALA A 168 -9.19 4.48 26.25
C ALA A 168 -8.50 4.42 27.62
N LEU A 169 -7.62 3.43 27.84
CA LEU A 169 -6.81 3.35 29.06
C LEU A 169 -5.90 4.57 29.20
N ALA A 170 -5.23 4.97 28.11
CA ALA A 170 -4.36 6.13 28.12
C ALA A 170 -5.13 7.43 28.41
N ALA A 171 -6.34 7.58 27.86
CA ALA A 171 -7.21 8.72 28.16
C ALA A 171 -7.69 8.70 29.63
N GLN A 172 -8.13 7.55 30.13
CA GLN A 172 -8.69 7.38 31.48
C GLN A 172 -7.65 7.66 32.57
N PHE A 173 -6.42 7.17 32.38
CA PHE A 173 -5.36 7.27 33.38
C PHE A 173 -4.30 8.32 33.04
N ASN A 174 -4.55 9.13 32.00
CA ASN A 174 -3.63 10.15 31.51
C ASN A 174 -2.22 9.61 31.23
N TRP A 175 -2.13 8.43 30.60
CA TRP A 175 -0.86 7.83 30.23
C TRP A 175 -0.29 8.47 28.96
N PRO A 176 1.04 8.68 28.87
CA PRO A 176 1.66 9.17 27.66
C PRO A 176 1.53 8.14 26.54
N LEU A 177 1.22 8.60 25.32
CA LEU A 177 1.24 7.80 24.10
C LEU A 177 2.42 8.25 23.23
N ARG A 178 3.38 7.35 23.03
CA ARG A 178 4.54 7.56 22.16
C ARG A 178 4.43 6.69 20.92
N GLN A 179 4.81 7.24 19.78
CA GLN A 179 4.86 6.51 18.52
C GLN A 179 6.32 6.33 18.09
N LEU A 180 6.66 5.11 17.71
CA LEU A 180 7.96 4.74 17.16
C LEU A 180 7.75 4.12 15.78
N ASP A 181 8.72 4.31 14.89
CA ASP A 181 8.74 3.75 13.53
C ASP A 181 10.05 2.99 13.32
N VAL A 182 9.97 1.76 12.82
CA VAL A 182 11.17 0.96 12.50
C VAL A 182 11.60 1.24 11.07
N LYS A 183 12.81 1.78 10.90
CA LYS A 183 13.35 2.00 9.56
C LYS A 183 13.63 0.66 8.91
N ASN A 184 13.06 0.46 7.73
CA ASN A 184 13.27 -0.72 6.91
C ASN A 184 13.01 -2.04 7.67
N ALA A 185 11.92 -2.10 8.43
CA ALA A 185 11.51 -3.22 9.29
C ALA A 185 11.82 -4.62 8.72
N PHE A 186 11.43 -4.89 7.47
CA PHE A 186 11.67 -6.21 6.85
C PHE A 186 13.15 -6.59 6.71
N LEU A 187 14.06 -5.61 6.57
CA LEU A 187 15.49 -5.87 6.50
C LEU A 187 16.09 -6.32 7.83
N HIS A 188 15.36 -6.23 8.94
CA HIS A 188 15.78 -6.80 10.22
C HIS A 188 15.34 -8.26 10.38
N GLY A 189 14.34 -8.72 9.61
CA GLY A 189 13.86 -10.09 9.65
C GLY A 189 14.88 -11.08 9.10
N ILE A 190 15.19 -12.12 9.86
CA ILE A 190 16.12 -13.19 9.44
C ILE A 190 15.33 -14.20 8.61
N LEU A 191 15.83 -14.53 7.43
CA LEU A 191 15.19 -15.51 6.56
C LEU A 191 15.66 -16.92 6.97
N GLN A 192 14.72 -17.81 7.26
CA GLN A 192 15.04 -19.21 7.57
C GLN A 192 15.15 -20.03 6.29
N GLU A 193 14.35 -19.71 5.28
CA GLU A 193 14.38 -20.38 3.98
C GLU A 193 15.51 -19.88 3.08
N GLU A 194 15.96 -20.74 2.17
CA GLU A 194 16.93 -20.38 1.15
C GLU A 194 16.24 -19.71 -0.05
N VAL A 195 16.31 -18.39 -0.13
CA VAL A 195 15.80 -17.64 -1.28
C VAL A 195 16.95 -17.04 -2.08
N TYR A 196 16.96 -17.29 -3.38
CA TYR A 196 17.90 -16.69 -4.32
C TYR A 196 17.21 -15.63 -5.15
N MET A 197 17.86 -14.47 -5.28
CA MET A 197 17.34 -13.32 -6.00
C MET A 197 18.30 -12.89 -7.10
N THR A 198 17.77 -12.50 -8.26
CA THR A 198 18.56 -11.86 -9.32
C THR A 198 19.24 -10.60 -8.79
N GLN A 199 20.45 -10.31 -9.27
CA GLN A 199 21.13 -9.05 -8.92
C GLN A 199 20.26 -7.83 -9.27
N PRO A 200 20.28 -6.76 -8.46
CA PRO A 200 19.48 -5.57 -8.71
C PRO A 200 19.92 -4.88 -9.99
N GLN A 201 18.95 -4.50 -10.82
CA GLN A 201 19.22 -3.82 -12.09
C GLN A 201 20.03 -2.53 -11.85
N GLY A 202 21.18 -2.41 -12.51
CA GLY A 202 22.09 -1.26 -12.43
C GLY A 202 23.08 -1.32 -11.26
N PHE A 203 23.07 -2.39 -10.47
CA PHE A 203 23.97 -2.64 -9.35
C PHE A 203 24.54 -4.08 -9.40
N GLU A 204 24.67 -4.64 -10.60
CA GLU A 204 25.30 -5.92 -10.83
C GLU A 204 26.81 -5.87 -10.51
N SER A 205 27.36 -6.98 -10.03
CA SER A 205 28.79 -7.13 -9.79
C SER A 205 29.56 -6.97 -11.09
N LYS A 206 30.60 -6.14 -11.06
CA LYS A 206 31.50 -5.95 -12.21
C LYS A 206 32.29 -7.21 -12.56
N LEU A 207 32.58 -8.04 -11.57
CA LEU A 207 33.33 -9.29 -11.74
C LEU A 207 32.42 -10.44 -12.17
N HIS A 208 31.19 -10.47 -11.65
CA HIS A 208 30.23 -11.54 -11.87
C HIS A 208 28.86 -10.98 -12.28
N PRO A 209 28.73 -10.43 -13.49
CA PRO A 209 27.52 -9.71 -13.89
C PRO A 209 26.31 -10.61 -14.16
N SER A 210 26.51 -11.90 -14.45
CA SER A 210 25.41 -12.79 -14.90
C SER A 210 25.48 -14.22 -14.36
N ASP A 211 26.62 -14.63 -13.85
CA ASP A 211 26.93 -15.97 -13.32
C ASP A 211 26.65 -16.11 -11.81
N PHE A 212 26.42 -14.99 -11.12
CA PHE A 212 26.14 -14.95 -9.69
C PHE A 212 24.79 -14.31 -9.37
N VAL A 213 24.24 -14.70 -8.23
CA VAL A 213 22.94 -14.27 -7.69
C VAL A 213 23.06 -13.93 -6.21
N CYS A 214 22.10 -13.17 -5.69
CA CYS A 214 22.01 -12.79 -4.30
C CYS A 214 21.32 -13.91 -3.50
N ARG A 215 22.05 -14.63 -2.65
CA ARG A 215 21.43 -15.50 -1.63
C ARG A 215 20.99 -14.65 -0.45
N LEU A 216 19.69 -14.52 -0.26
CA LEU A 216 19.12 -13.68 0.79
C LEU A 216 19.35 -14.31 2.17
N ARG A 217 19.88 -13.51 3.10
CA ARG A 217 20.05 -13.83 4.53
C ARG A 217 18.99 -13.15 5.38
N LYS A 218 18.57 -11.96 4.95
CA LYS A 218 17.50 -11.20 5.57
C LYS A 218 16.34 -11.03 4.61
N SER A 219 15.16 -10.83 5.17
CA SER A 219 13.95 -10.65 4.38
C SER A 219 13.95 -9.30 3.66
N LEU A 220 13.22 -9.24 2.55
CA LEU A 220 13.17 -8.09 1.65
C LEU A 220 11.72 -7.76 1.32
N TYR A 221 11.45 -6.50 1.00
CA TYR A 221 10.13 -6.11 0.52
C TYR A 221 9.70 -6.97 -0.66
N GLY A 222 8.44 -7.39 -0.66
CA GLY A 222 7.86 -8.16 -1.75
C GLY A 222 8.05 -9.67 -1.65
N LEU A 223 8.91 -10.17 -0.75
CA LEU A 223 8.88 -11.59 -0.37
C LEU A 223 7.60 -11.89 0.40
N LYS A 224 7.04 -13.09 0.19
CA LYS A 224 5.79 -13.51 0.83
C LYS A 224 5.91 -13.66 2.35
N GLN A 225 7.06 -14.12 2.84
CA GLN A 225 7.34 -14.35 4.26
C GLN A 225 7.97 -13.17 5.00
N ALA A 226 8.28 -12.06 4.32
CA ALA A 226 8.97 -10.92 4.93
C ALA A 226 8.27 -10.30 6.16
N PRO A 227 6.93 -10.09 6.14
CA PRO A 227 6.23 -9.58 7.33
C PRO A 227 6.39 -10.50 8.54
N ARG A 228 6.33 -11.81 8.32
CA ARG A 228 6.48 -12.83 9.37
C ARG A 228 7.89 -12.83 9.94
N ALA A 229 8.91 -12.89 9.08
CA ALA A 229 10.31 -12.89 9.52
C ALA A 229 10.66 -11.66 10.36
N TRP A 230 10.10 -10.49 10.01
CA TRP A 230 10.20 -9.29 10.83
C TRP A 230 9.48 -9.43 12.17
N ASN A 231 8.22 -9.87 12.15
CA ASN A 231 7.43 -10.04 13.36
C ASN A 231 8.14 -10.98 14.35
N GLU A 232 8.55 -12.17 13.91
CA GLU A 232 9.28 -13.14 14.73
C GLU A 232 10.57 -12.55 15.33
N ARG A 233 11.34 -11.79 14.53
CA ARG A 233 12.56 -11.13 15.01
C ARG A 233 12.27 -10.10 16.09
N PHE A 234 11.23 -9.30 15.91
CA PHE A 234 10.85 -8.29 16.89
C PHE A 234 10.31 -8.93 18.17
N THR A 235 9.38 -9.87 18.04
CA THR A 235 8.71 -10.49 19.19
C THR A 235 9.63 -11.42 19.98
N SER A 236 10.65 -12.01 19.36
CA SER A 236 11.67 -12.80 20.07
C SER A 236 12.60 -11.97 20.93
N PHE A 237 12.78 -10.67 20.61
CA PHE A 237 13.56 -9.74 21.43
C PHE A 237 12.78 -9.23 22.65
N LEU A 238 11.48 -8.98 22.52
CA LEU A 238 10.67 -8.36 23.59
C LEU A 238 10.77 -9.04 24.98
N PRO A 239 10.85 -10.38 25.11
CA PRO A 239 11.07 -11.04 26.40
C PRO A 239 12.36 -10.63 27.11
N SER A 240 13.44 -10.27 26.39
CA SER A 240 14.67 -9.79 27.04
C SER A 240 14.50 -8.43 27.71
N LEU A 241 13.44 -7.69 27.35
CA LEU A 241 13.01 -6.45 28.00
C LEU A 241 11.93 -6.70 29.07
N GLY A 242 11.53 -7.95 29.30
CA GLY A 242 10.50 -8.31 30.29
C GLY A 242 9.06 -8.16 29.79
N PHE A 243 8.84 -7.98 28.49
CA PHE A 243 7.50 -7.99 27.91
C PHE A 243 6.96 -9.41 27.76
N GLN A 244 5.66 -9.56 27.98
CA GLN A 244 4.90 -10.77 27.70
C GLN A 244 3.85 -10.50 26.61
N ALA A 245 3.72 -11.44 25.68
CA ALA A 245 2.69 -11.38 24.65
C ALA A 245 1.30 -11.64 25.25
N SER A 246 0.31 -10.87 24.80
CA SER A 246 -1.08 -11.07 25.22
C SER A 246 -1.73 -12.26 24.49
N LEU A 247 -2.53 -13.04 25.21
CA LEU A 247 -3.36 -14.09 24.61
C LEU A 247 -4.54 -13.51 23.81
N ALA A 248 -4.97 -12.28 24.10
CA ALA A 248 -6.12 -11.65 23.44
C ALA A 248 -5.75 -11.09 22.05
N ASP A 249 -4.51 -10.64 21.88
CA ASP A 249 -3.99 -10.05 20.66
C ASP A 249 -2.47 -10.31 20.53
N PRO A 250 -2.02 -11.08 19.52
CA PRO A 250 -0.59 -11.39 19.33
C PRO A 250 0.31 -10.19 19.06
N SER A 251 -0.27 -9.03 18.75
CA SER A 251 0.45 -7.77 18.53
C SER A 251 0.42 -6.85 19.75
N LEU A 252 -0.11 -7.29 20.89
CA LEU A 252 -0.12 -6.59 22.17
C LEU A 252 0.88 -7.23 23.13
N PHE A 253 1.77 -6.42 23.68
CA PHE A 253 2.77 -6.83 24.64
C PHE A 253 2.68 -5.98 25.89
N VAL A 254 2.79 -6.62 27.05
CA VAL A 254 2.69 -5.96 28.36
C VAL A 254 3.90 -6.31 29.21
N GLN A 255 4.53 -5.29 29.77
CA GLN A 255 5.57 -5.42 30.78
C GLN A 255 5.02 -4.90 32.10
N GLN A 256 5.15 -5.70 33.16
CA GLN A 256 4.76 -5.32 34.52
C GLN A 256 5.99 -5.30 35.42
N SER A 257 6.10 -4.26 36.23
CA SER A 257 7.18 -4.07 37.21
C SER A 257 6.61 -3.43 38.48
N SER A 258 7.41 -3.37 39.54
CA SER A 258 7.06 -2.63 40.76
C SER A 258 6.87 -1.12 40.51
N LEU A 259 7.48 -0.59 39.45
CA LEU A 259 7.36 0.82 39.05
C LEU A 259 6.11 1.10 38.21
N GLY A 260 5.44 0.06 37.72
CA GLY A 260 4.21 0.17 36.94
C GLY A 260 4.18 -0.72 35.70
N THR A 261 3.21 -0.44 34.84
CA THR A 261 2.92 -1.17 33.60
C THR A 261 3.36 -0.38 32.37
N VAL A 262 3.94 -1.07 31.39
CA VAL A 262 4.21 -0.58 30.03
C VAL A 262 3.47 -1.47 29.03
N ILE A 263 2.80 -0.84 28.07
CA ILE A 263 2.06 -1.50 26.99
C ILE A 263 2.69 -1.11 25.66
N LEU A 264 2.97 -2.11 24.83
CA LEU A 264 3.50 -1.97 23.49
C LEU A 264 2.52 -2.61 22.49
N LEU A 265 2.13 -1.86 21.46
CA LEU A 265 1.41 -2.39 20.29
C LEU A 265 2.34 -2.38 19.08
N LEU A 266 2.40 -3.49 18.37
CA LEU A 266 3.17 -3.63 17.12
C LEU A 266 2.21 -3.73 15.92
N TYR A 267 2.32 -2.79 14.99
CA TYR A 267 1.70 -2.88 13.67
C TYR A 267 2.76 -2.78 12.59
N VAL A 268 3.28 -3.92 12.13
CA VAL A 268 4.33 -3.96 11.10
C VAL A 268 5.51 -3.06 11.49
N ASP A 269 5.67 -1.89 10.88
CA ASP A 269 6.72 -0.90 11.13
C ASP A 269 6.35 0.16 12.18
N ASP A 270 5.06 0.39 12.45
CA ASP A 270 4.58 1.34 13.45
C ASP A 270 4.42 0.68 14.83
N ILE A 271 4.92 1.34 15.87
CA ILE A 271 4.81 0.91 17.27
C ILE A 271 4.14 2.01 18.09
N ILE A 272 3.14 1.64 18.90
CA ILE A 272 2.63 2.49 19.97
C ILE A 272 3.20 1.99 21.29
N LEU A 273 3.77 2.91 22.07
CA LEU A 273 4.25 2.64 23.41
C LEU A 273 3.53 3.56 24.40
N THR A 274 2.97 2.98 25.46
CA THR A 274 2.35 3.72 26.55
C THR A 274 2.66 3.06 27.88
N GLY A 275 2.43 3.75 28.99
CA GLY A 275 2.67 3.16 30.30
C GLY A 275 2.17 4.04 31.42
N SER A 276 2.01 3.43 32.58
CA SER A 276 1.50 4.06 33.79
C SER A 276 2.28 5.28 34.27
N HIS A 277 3.57 5.34 33.96
CA HIS A 277 4.44 6.47 34.28
C HIS A 277 5.33 6.80 33.09
N SER A 278 5.52 8.10 32.82
CA SER A 278 6.32 8.58 31.70
C SER A 278 7.80 8.21 31.81
N SER A 279 8.32 8.01 33.02
CA SER A 279 9.70 7.59 33.29
C SER A 279 10.03 6.18 32.82
N LEU A 280 9.02 5.34 32.57
CA LEU A 280 9.22 3.95 32.13
C LEU A 280 9.52 3.83 30.63
N LEU A 281 9.08 4.80 29.82
CA LEU A 281 9.18 4.70 28.37
C LEU A 281 10.61 4.92 27.84
N PRO A 282 11.40 5.89 28.35
CA PRO A 282 12.74 6.16 27.81
C PRO A 282 13.69 4.95 27.81
N SER A 283 13.66 4.11 28.85
CA SER A 283 14.52 2.92 28.92
C SER A 283 14.13 1.88 27.86
N VAL A 284 12.83 1.66 27.67
CA VAL A 284 12.31 0.76 26.63
C VAL A 284 12.65 1.29 25.23
N ILE A 285 12.47 2.59 24.99
CA ILE A 285 12.81 3.23 23.70
C ILE A 285 14.31 3.10 23.43
N ALA A 286 15.16 3.35 24.43
CA ALA A 286 16.61 3.22 24.30
C ALA A 286 17.03 1.79 23.95
N ALA A 287 16.47 0.79 24.63
CA ALA A 287 16.76 -0.61 24.36
C ALA A 287 16.28 -1.06 22.97
N LEU A 288 15.08 -0.64 22.55
CA LEU A 288 14.60 -0.89 21.18
C LEU A 288 15.46 -0.21 20.12
N THR A 289 15.94 1.01 20.39
CA THR A 289 16.79 1.78 19.46
C THR A 289 18.21 1.23 19.38
N GLN A 290 18.68 0.57 20.44
CA GLN A 290 19.95 -0.13 20.42
C GLN A 290 19.89 -1.39 19.54
N GLU A 291 18.76 -2.09 19.56
CA GLU A 291 18.57 -3.35 18.84
C GLU A 291 18.13 -3.16 17.37
N PHE A 292 17.26 -2.20 17.13
CA PHE A 292 16.65 -1.92 15.82
C PHE A 292 16.92 -0.47 15.40
N ASP A 293 16.96 -0.20 14.09
CA ASP A 293 17.05 1.18 13.59
C ASP A 293 15.70 1.89 13.76
N MET A 294 15.50 2.40 14.97
CA MET A 294 14.26 3.03 15.40
C MET A 294 14.26 4.54 15.11
N LYS A 295 13.08 5.07 14.84
CA LYS A 295 12.79 6.49 14.84
C LYS A 295 11.70 6.80 15.86
N ASP A 296 12.02 7.61 16.86
CA ASP A 296 11.03 8.16 17.77
C ASP A 296 10.27 9.30 17.07
N LEU A 297 8.96 9.11 16.88
CA LEU A 297 8.06 10.09 16.26
C LEU A 297 7.41 11.02 17.29
N GLY A 298 7.71 10.83 18.57
CA GLY A 298 7.22 11.66 19.65
C GLY A 298 5.82 11.26 20.11
N GLN A 299 5.03 12.27 20.49
CA GLN A 299 3.64 12.07 20.91
C GLN A 299 2.80 11.53 19.75
N LEU A 300 1.99 10.50 20.03
CA LEU A 300 1.12 9.88 19.04
C LEU A 300 0.08 10.88 18.52
N ASN A 301 0.21 11.29 17.26
CA ASN A 301 -0.74 12.18 16.58
C ASN A 301 -1.44 11.50 15.40
N TYR A 302 -0.80 10.51 14.76
CA TYR A 302 -1.35 9.80 13.63
C TYR A 302 -0.94 8.32 13.61
N PHE A 303 -1.91 7.41 13.57
CA PHE A 303 -1.62 5.97 13.51
C PHE A 303 -2.72 5.26 12.72
N LEU A 304 -2.33 4.52 11.68
CA LEU A 304 -3.25 3.72 10.85
C LEU A 304 -4.48 4.53 10.36
N GLY A 305 -4.27 5.73 9.83
CA GLY A 305 -5.39 6.54 9.34
C GLY A 305 -6.12 7.34 10.42
N LEU A 306 -5.83 7.09 11.70
CA LEU A 306 -6.41 7.79 12.83
C LEU A 306 -5.63 9.05 13.13
N GLN A 307 -6.35 10.12 13.41
CA GLN A 307 -5.83 11.40 13.88
C GLN A 307 -6.21 11.54 15.34
N ILE A 308 -5.22 11.66 16.22
CA ILE A 308 -5.40 11.81 17.65
C ILE A 308 -5.14 13.28 18.01
N SER A 309 -6.06 13.89 18.73
CA SER A 309 -5.92 15.23 19.28
C SER A 309 -6.14 15.19 20.79
N TYR A 310 -5.24 15.81 21.54
CA TYR A 310 -5.28 15.84 22.99
C TYR A 310 -6.07 17.07 23.44
N GLN A 311 -7.12 16.83 24.23
CA GLN A 311 -7.99 17.86 24.80
C GLN A 311 -7.89 17.80 26.33
N SER A 312 -8.32 18.86 27.02
CA SER A 312 -8.33 18.89 28.49
C SER A 312 -9.19 17.80 29.12
N THR A 313 -10.19 17.28 28.38
CA THR A 313 -11.13 16.25 28.82
C THR A 313 -10.77 14.85 28.33
N GLY A 314 -9.71 14.68 27.54
CA GLY A 314 -9.29 13.37 27.03
C GLY A 314 -8.76 13.40 25.59
N LEU A 315 -8.98 12.31 24.86
CA LEU A 315 -8.51 12.15 23.48
C LEU A 315 -9.68 12.28 22.50
N PHE A 316 -9.50 13.09 21.46
CA PHE A 316 -10.37 13.12 20.29
C PHE A 316 -9.72 12.33 19.15
N VAL A 317 -10.39 11.27 18.70
CA VAL A 317 -9.90 10.39 17.63
C VAL A 317 -10.78 10.57 16.39
N SER A 318 -10.19 10.89 15.25
CA SER A 318 -10.92 11.13 14.00
C SER A 318 -10.22 10.51 12.78
N GLN A 319 -10.95 10.36 11.68
CA GLN A 319 -10.42 9.91 10.37
C GLN A 319 -10.69 10.96 9.28
N THR A 320 -10.68 12.26 9.63
CA THR A 320 -11.05 13.37 8.73
C THR A 320 -10.28 13.35 7.41
N LYS A 321 -8.96 13.13 7.47
CA LYS A 321 -8.12 13.02 6.26
C LYS A 321 -8.56 11.86 5.38
N TYR A 322 -8.76 10.68 5.97
CA TYR A 322 -9.20 9.48 5.25
C TYR A 322 -10.58 9.65 4.61
N ILE A 323 -11.52 10.29 5.30
CA ILE A 323 -12.86 10.61 4.77
C ILE A 323 -12.73 11.50 3.52
N LYS A 324 -11.94 12.57 3.59
CA LYS A 324 -11.74 13.48 2.45
C LYS A 324 -11.12 12.75 1.25
N GLU A 325 -10.05 11.97 1.47
CA GLU A 325 -9.42 11.18 0.41
C GLU A 325 -10.38 10.14 -0.19
N LEU A 326 -11.27 9.56 0.62
CA LEU A 326 -12.28 8.62 0.13
C LEU A 326 -13.32 9.33 -0.74
N LEU A 327 -13.80 10.51 -0.34
CA LEU A 327 -14.74 11.32 -1.12
C LEU A 327 -14.13 11.78 -2.45
N ASP A 328 -12.84 12.17 -2.46
CA ASP A 328 -12.09 12.51 -3.68
C ASP A 328 -12.08 11.32 -4.64
N LYS A 329 -11.75 10.14 -4.12
CA LYS A 329 -11.60 8.92 -4.90
C LYS A 329 -12.90 8.51 -5.62
N VAL A 330 -14.06 8.87 -5.07
CA VAL A 330 -15.38 8.51 -5.63
C VAL A 330 -16.13 9.70 -6.22
N ASP A 331 -15.48 10.87 -6.33
CA ASP A 331 -16.06 12.11 -6.88
C ASP A 331 -17.32 12.57 -6.15
N LEU A 332 -17.31 12.48 -4.81
CA LEU A 332 -18.44 12.86 -3.94
C LEU A 332 -18.12 14.02 -2.97
N GLN A 333 -17.07 14.80 -3.24
CA GLN A 333 -16.67 15.95 -2.39
C GLN A 333 -17.79 16.98 -2.20
N ASP A 334 -18.51 17.28 -3.27
CA ASP A 334 -19.59 18.28 -3.30
C ASP A 334 -20.96 17.69 -2.97
N SER A 335 -21.00 16.43 -2.53
CA SER A 335 -22.25 15.78 -2.15
C SER A 335 -22.85 16.44 -0.91
N LYS A 336 -24.18 16.59 -0.90
CA LYS A 336 -24.89 17.15 0.25
C LYS A 336 -24.77 16.21 1.44
N PRO A 337 -24.39 16.69 2.64
CA PRO A 337 -24.30 15.86 3.83
C PRO A 337 -25.70 15.39 4.24
N CYS A 338 -25.79 14.14 4.68
CA CYS A 338 -26.99 13.56 5.27
C CYS A 338 -26.66 13.07 6.69
N ALA A 339 -27.53 13.39 7.66
CA ALA A 339 -27.37 12.93 9.03
C ALA A 339 -27.72 11.44 9.21
N THR A 340 -28.51 10.87 8.30
CA THR A 340 -28.94 9.47 8.36
C THR A 340 -28.21 8.67 7.26
N PRO A 341 -27.42 7.65 7.62
CA PRO A 341 -26.61 6.91 6.66
C PRO A 341 -27.44 5.95 5.79
N CYS A 342 -28.62 5.55 6.26
CA CYS A 342 -29.60 4.80 5.48
C CYS A 342 -31.03 5.14 5.92
N LEU A 343 -32.01 4.83 5.07
CA LEU A 343 -33.42 4.96 5.41
C LEU A 343 -33.82 3.93 6.48
N PRO A 344 -34.64 4.31 7.48
CA PRO A 344 -35.16 3.36 8.45
C PRO A 344 -36.06 2.32 7.75
N TYR A 345 -36.01 1.08 8.23
CA TYR A 345 -36.81 -0.06 7.72
C TYR A 345 -36.53 -0.48 6.25
N HIS A 346 -35.50 0.06 5.62
CA HIS A 346 -35.07 -0.38 4.29
C HIS A 346 -34.12 -1.57 4.43
N ARG A 347 -34.66 -2.78 4.23
CA ARG A 347 -33.87 -4.02 4.13
C ARG A 347 -33.49 -4.22 2.67
N LEU A 348 -32.20 -4.22 2.36
CA LEU A 348 -31.71 -4.58 1.04
C LEU A 348 -32.04 -6.06 0.77
N LEU A 349 -32.75 -6.34 -0.32
CA LEU A 349 -32.94 -7.70 -0.81
C LEU A 349 -31.88 -8.01 -1.87
N LYS A 350 -31.45 -9.27 -1.95
CA LYS A 350 -30.40 -9.72 -2.88
C LYS A 350 -30.68 -9.34 -4.33
N ASP A 351 -31.96 -9.34 -4.70
CA ASP A 351 -32.44 -9.11 -6.07
C ASP A 351 -33.12 -7.73 -6.22
N ASP A 352 -32.92 -6.82 -5.26
CA ASP A 352 -33.49 -5.47 -5.32
C ASP A 352 -32.69 -4.55 -6.24
N GLY A 353 -33.41 -3.79 -7.08
CA GLY A 353 -32.83 -2.79 -7.96
C GLY A 353 -32.03 -3.32 -9.17
N LYS A 354 -31.39 -2.38 -9.87
CA LYS A 354 -30.52 -2.70 -11.01
C LYS A 354 -29.11 -3.01 -10.50
N PRO A 355 -28.48 -4.12 -10.95
CA PRO A 355 -27.10 -4.42 -10.58
C PRO A 355 -26.16 -3.26 -10.89
N TYR A 356 -25.27 -2.95 -9.94
CA TYR A 356 -24.25 -1.93 -10.13
C TYR A 356 -23.25 -2.36 -11.20
N SER A 357 -22.99 -1.49 -12.18
CA SER A 357 -22.16 -1.80 -13.36
C SER A 357 -20.69 -2.05 -13.03
N HIS A 358 -20.18 -1.57 -11.88
CA HIS A 358 -18.76 -1.65 -11.52
C HIS A 358 -18.53 -2.41 -10.19
N PRO A 359 -18.74 -3.74 -10.14
CA PRO A 359 -18.70 -4.50 -8.89
C PRO A 359 -17.36 -4.42 -8.14
N LYS A 360 -16.23 -4.25 -8.86
CA LYS A 360 -14.91 -4.03 -8.25
C LYS A 360 -14.82 -2.70 -7.49
N GLN A 361 -15.36 -1.63 -8.08
CA GLN A 361 -15.40 -0.31 -7.45
C GLN A 361 -16.30 -0.34 -6.21
N TYR A 362 -17.48 -0.93 -6.32
CA TYR A 362 -18.40 -1.10 -5.19
C TYR A 362 -17.73 -1.81 -4.00
N ARG A 363 -17.13 -2.98 -4.22
CA ARG A 363 -16.40 -3.70 -3.16
C ARG A 363 -15.25 -2.89 -2.57
N SER A 364 -14.54 -2.11 -3.40
CA SER A 364 -13.47 -1.23 -2.91
C SER A 364 -14.01 -0.12 -2.00
N ILE A 365 -15.16 0.48 -2.32
CA ILE A 365 -15.80 1.52 -1.51
C ILE A 365 -16.33 0.93 -0.20
N VAL A 366 -17.02 -0.21 -0.25
CA VAL A 366 -17.54 -0.89 0.94
C VAL A 366 -16.39 -1.22 1.89
N GLY A 367 -15.28 -1.78 1.40
CA GLY A 367 -14.11 -2.05 2.23
C GLY A 367 -13.50 -0.79 2.87
N ALA A 368 -13.49 0.33 2.15
CA ALA A 368 -13.03 1.62 2.68
C ALA A 368 -13.97 2.17 3.77
N LEU A 369 -15.29 2.06 3.57
CA LEU A 369 -16.29 2.44 4.58
C LEU A 369 -16.23 1.53 5.80
N GLN A 370 -15.95 0.24 5.62
CA GLN A 370 -15.77 -0.71 6.71
C GLN A 370 -14.58 -0.30 7.59
N TYR A 371 -13.49 0.17 6.98
CA TYR A 371 -12.36 0.75 7.72
C TYR A 371 -12.73 2.03 8.48
N LEU A 372 -13.62 2.86 7.91
CA LEU A 372 -14.09 4.09 8.55
C LEU A 372 -14.94 3.84 9.81
N THR A 373 -15.54 2.65 9.95
CA THR A 373 -16.30 2.27 11.17
C THR A 373 -15.48 2.32 12.45
N PHE A 374 -14.15 2.44 12.32
CA PHE A 374 -13.26 2.60 13.46
C PHE A 374 -13.54 3.86 14.29
N THR A 375 -13.85 4.97 13.61
CA THR A 375 -14.25 6.25 14.25
C THR A 375 -15.70 6.64 13.96
N ARG A 376 -16.37 5.93 13.04
CA ARG A 376 -17.78 6.17 12.65
C ARG A 376 -18.64 4.93 12.89
N PRO A 377 -18.91 4.56 14.16
CA PRO A 377 -19.78 3.43 14.46
C PRO A 377 -21.22 3.63 13.94
N ASP A 378 -21.63 4.88 13.74
CA ASP A 378 -22.96 5.26 13.23
C ASP A 378 -23.25 4.74 11.81
N ILE A 379 -22.23 4.52 10.98
CA ILE A 379 -22.42 3.95 9.63
C ILE A 379 -22.32 2.43 9.59
N ALA A 380 -21.96 1.78 10.70
CA ALA A 380 -21.63 0.35 10.72
C ALA A 380 -22.80 -0.53 10.25
N PHE A 381 -24.03 -0.19 10.63
CA PHE A 381 -25.22 -0.91 10.18
C PHE A 381 -25.40 -0.81 8.66
N SER A 382 -25.35 0.40 8.10
CA SER A 382 -25.57 0.63 6.67
C SER A 382 -24.50 -0.01 5.79
N VAL A 383 -23.27 -0.11 6.28
CA VAL A 383 -22.14 -0.69 5.53
C VAL A 383 -22.16 -2.22 5.51
N ASN A 384 -22.73 -2.87 6.53
CA ASN A 384 -22.74 -4.34 6.68
C ASN A 384 -24.11 -4.97 6.38
N GLN A 385 -25.03 -4.22 5.76
CA GLN A 385 -26.38 -4.70 5.45
C GLN A 385 -26.43 -5.69 4.28
#